data_AF-A0A436A286-F1
#
_entry.id   AF-A0A436A286-F1
#
_cell.length_a   1.000
_cell.length_b   1.000
_cell.length_c   1.000
_cell.angle_alpha   90.00
_cell.angle_beta   90.00
_cell.angle_gamma   90.00
#
_symmetry.space_group_name_H-M   'P 1'
#
loop_
_entity.id
_entity.type
_entity.pdbx_description
1 polymer ?
#
loop_
_entity_poly.entity_id
_entity_poly.type
_entity_poly.pdbx_seq_one_letter_code
_entity_poly.pdbx_strand_id
1 'polypeptide(L)'
;MARGVILLAAGGTGGHLFPAEALAHELNERGWSVHLATDDRAERFAGHFPAAAVHPIQSATMGSKNPFALLGAFWKIWRGVRQASAVIARIKPDAVVGFGGYPTLPPLYA
;
A
#
# COMPACT_ATOMS: atom_id res chain seq x y z
N MET A 1 -13.57 -10.57 18.28
CA MET A 1 -12.15 -10.62 17.86
C MET A 1 -12.14 -10.56 16.33
N ALA A 2 -11.23 -9.80 15.72
CA ALA A 2 -11.14 -9.75 14.26
C ALA A 2 -10.82 -11.14 13.70
N ARG A 3 -11.41 -11.48 12.55
CA ARG A 3 -11.21 -12.78 11.87
C ARG A 3 -9.76 -13.00 11.41
N GLY A 4 -9.07 -11.91 11.12
CA GLY A 4 -7.74 -11.88 10.53
C GLY A 4 -7.38 -10.46 10.08
N VAL A 5 -6.24 -10.32 9.41
CA VAL A 5 -5.73 -9.05 8.89
C VAL A 5 -5.72 -9.09 7.37
N ILE A 6 -6.26 -8.05 6.73
CA ILE A 6 -6.16 -7.87 5.28
C ILE A 6 -5.38 -6.59 5.00
N LEU A 7 -4.36 -6.70 4.15
CA LEU A 7 -3.56 -5.56 3.72
C LEU A 7 -4.06 -5.06 2.35
N LEU A 8 -4.55 -3.83 2.30
CA LEU A 8 -4.91 -3.16 1.06
C LEU A 8 -3.74 -2.30 0.61
N ALA A 9 -3.26 -2.49 -0.60
CA ALA A 9 -2.23 -1.66 -1.21
C ALA A 9 -2.89 -0.74 -2.25
N ALA A 10 -2.83 0.56 -2.02
CA ALA A 10 -3.40 1.58 -2.91
C ALA A 10 -2.50 2.81 -2.92
N GLY A 11 -2.32 3.48 -4.06
CA GLY A 11 -1.35 4.57 -4.12
C GLY A 11 -1.59 5.66 -5.17
N GLY A 12 -0.91 6.79 -4.96
CA GLY A 12 -0.81 7.91 -5.91
C GLY A 12 -1.95 8.92 -5.83
N THR A 13 -3.20 8.51 -6.06
CA THR A 13 -4.37 9.41 -6.17
C THR A 13 -5.66 8.75 -5.65
N GLY A 14 -6.73 9.54 -5.49
CA GLY A 14 -8.05 9.07 -5.07
C GLY A 14 -8.62 7.94 -5.95
N GLY A 15 -8.24 7.85 -7.23
CA GLY A 15 -8.75 6.81 -8.14
C GLY A 15 -8.47 5.37 -7.71
N HIS A 16 -7.39 5.13 -6.96
CA HIS A 16 -7.11 3.81 -6.36
C HIS A 16 -7.50 3.75 -4.88
N LEU A 17 -7.49 4.90 -4.18
CA LEU A 17 -7.83 4.95 -2.76
C LEU A 17 -9.34 4.79 -2.51
N PHE A 18 -10.21 5.40 -3.31
CA PHE A 18 -11.66 5.28 -3.15
C PHE A 18 -12.20 3.84 -3.30
N PRO A 19 -11.80 3.05 -4.32
CA PRO A 19 -12.22 1.65 -4.37
C PRO A 19 -11.61 0.82 -3.23
N ALA A 20 -10.40 1.15 -2.76
CA ALA A 20 -9.80 0.51 -1.59
C ALA A 20 -10.57 0.83 -0.30
N GLU A 21 -11.03 2.07 -0.15
CA GLU A 21 -11.84 2.54 0.97
C GLU A 21 -13.21 1.85 0.99
N ALA A 22 -13.86 1.75 -0.17
CA ALA A 22 -15.11 1.00 -0.30
C ALA A 22 -14.96 -0.47 0.12
N LEU A 23 -13.87 -1.13 -0.30
CA LEU A 23 -13.59 -2.50 0.16
C LEU A 23 -13.29 -2.55 1.66
N ALA A 24 -12.55 -1.56 2.18
CA ALA A 24 -12.18 -1.52 3.59
C ALA A 24 -13.41 -1.44 4.50
N HIS A 25 -14.42 -0.63 4.13
CA HIS A 25 -15.71 -0.60 4.84
C HIS A 25 -16.36 -1.98 4.91
N GLU A 26 -16.53 -2.64 3.76
CA GLU A 26 -17.15 -3.96 3.68
C GLU A 26 -16.38 -5.02 4.48
N LEU A 27 -15.04 -4.99 4.43
CA LEU A 27 -14.19 -5.91 5.18
C LEU A 27 -14.30 -5.71 6.69
N ASN A 28 -14.31 -4.46 7.15
CA ASN A 28 -14.49 -4.13 8.56
C ASN A 28 -15.86 -4.59 9.06
N GLU A 29 -16.94 -4.38 8.29
CA GLU A 29 -18.29 -4.86 8.62
C GLU A 29 -18.34 -6.40 8.71
N ARG A 30 -17.56 -7.09 7.88
CA ARG A 30 -17.39 -8.55 7.93
C ARG A 30 -16.46 -9.05 9.05
N GLY A 31 -15.95 -8.15 9.88
CA GLY A 31 -15.12 -8.45 11.04
C GLY A 31 -13.63 -8.67 10.75
N TRP A 32 -13.11 -8.17 9.62
CA TRP A 32 -11.68 -8.19 9.31
C TRP A 32 -10.98 -6.93 9.85
N SER A 33 -9.69 -7.04 10.16
CA SER A 33 -8.85 -5.89 10.50
C SER A 33 -8.12 -5.40 9.24
N VAL A 34 -8.53 -4.25 8.72
CA VAL A 34 -7.96 -3.70 7.49
C VAL A 34 -6.72 -2.85 7.78
N HIS A 35 -5.63 -3.13 7.08
CA HIS A 35 -4.41 -2.31 7.07
C HIS A 35 -4.24 -1.70 5.69
N LEU A 36 -3.77 -0.46 5.61
CA LEU A 36 -3.51 0.23 4.34
C LEU A 36 -2.01 0.40 4.10
N ALA A 37 -1.52 -0.01 2.94
CA ALA A 37 -0.20 0.29 2.41
C ALA A 37 -0.32 1.36 1.31
N THR A 38 0.29 2.53 1.51
CA THR A 38 0.20 3.69 0.60
C THR A 38 1.53 4.46 0.54
N ASP A 39 1.70 5.39 -0.40
CA ASP A 39 2.82 6.33 -0.38
C ASP A 39 2.47 7.69 0.25
N ASP A 40 3.50 8.46 0.58
CA ASP A 40 3.40 9.81 1.18
C ASP A 40 2.51 10.76 0.37
N ARG A 41 2.37 10.54 -0.96
CA ARG A 41 1.51 11.36 -1.83
C ARG A 41 0.01 11.14 -1.59
N ALA A 42 -0.34 9.93 -1.16
CA ALA A 42 -1.71 9.55 -0.86
C ALA A 42 -2.05 9.64 0.64
N GLU A 43 -1.07 9.98 1.51
CA GLU A 43 -1.29 10.22 2.93
C GLU A 43 -2.37 11.29 3.20
N ARG A 44 -2.41 12.34 2.36
CA ARG A 44 -3.46 13.38 2.40
C ARG A 44 -4.89 12.87 2.19
N PHE A 45 -5.05 11.70 1.57
CA PHE A 45 -6.35 11.05 1.35
C PHE A 45 -6.59 9.93 2.36
N ALA A 46 -5.56 9.49 3.09
CA ALA A 46 -5.63 8.39 4.05
C ALA A 46 -6.24 8.79 5.41
N GLY A 47 -6.36 10.09 5.72
CA GLY A 47 -6.82 10.58 7.03
C GLY A 47 -8.25 10.16 7.42
N HIS A 48 -9.12 9.86 6.45
CA HIS A 48 -10.47 9.34 6.69
C HIS A 48 -10.62 7.86 6.34
N PHE A 49 -9.54 7.19 5.92
CA PHE A 49 -9.60 5.82 5.47
C PHE A 49 -9.92 4.89 6.65
N PRO A 50 -10.89 3.96 6.52
CA PRO A 50 -11.31 3.06 7.60
C PRO A 50 -10.30 1.91 7.77
N ALA A 51 -9.04 2.23 8.07
CA ALA A 51 -7.99 1.25 8.37
C ALA A 51 -7.61 1.30 9.85
N ALA A 52 -7.29 0.13 10.40
CA ALA A 52 -6.71 0.00 11.73
C ALA A 52 -5.29 0.59 11.80
N ALA A 53 -4.55 0.55 10.69
CA ALA A 53 -3.22 1.13 10.57
C ALA A 53 -2.89 1.49 9.11
N VAL A 54 -2.18 2.60 8.93
CA VAL A 54 -1.64 3.05 7.64
C VAL A 54 -0.12 2.89 7.64
N HIS A 55 0.41 2.25 6.61
CA HIS A 55 1.83 1.93 6.43
C HIS A 55 2.36 2.70 5.22
N PRO A 56 3.15 3.77 5.42
CA PRO A 56 3.77 4.48 4.32
C PRO A 56 4.91 3.65 3.71
N ILE A 57 4.83 3.40 2.41
CA ILE A 57 5.80 2.62 1.63
C ILE A 57 6.36 3.50 0.53
N GLN A 58 7.69 3.59 0.47
CA GLN A 58 8.36 4.37 -0.56
C GLN A 58 8.07 3.81 -1.95
N SER A 59 7.55 4.67 -2.83
CA SER A 59 7.33 4.37 -4.24
C SER A 59 8.15 5.31 -5.12
N ALA A 60 8.61 4.83 -6.27
CA ALA A 60 9.22 5.67 -7.29
C ALA A 60 8.30 5.78 -8.50
N THR A 61 8.06 7.00 -8.96
CA THR A 61 7.43 7.23 -10.27
C THR A 61 8.51 7.19 -11.34
N MET A 62 8.38 6.28 -12.31
CA MET A 62 9.26 6.22 -13.48
C MET A 62 8.88 7.35 -14.46
N GLY A 63 9.31 8.58 -14.17
CA GLY A 63 9.00 9.76 -14.98
C GLY A 63 10.11 10.21 -15.93
N SER A 64 11.29 9.57 -15.89
CA SER A 64 12.49 10.06 -16.56
C SER A 64 13.16 8.97 -17.40
N LYS A 65 13.50 9.29 -18.66
CA LYS A 65 14.29 8.43 -19.57
C LYS A 65 15.80 8.47 -19.27
N ASN A 66 16.23 9.15 -18.21
CA ASN A 66 17.65 9.27 -17.86
C ASN A 66 18.15 8.00 -17.14
N PRO A 67 19.20 7.31 -17.64
CA PRO A 67 19.76 6.10 -17.04
C PRO A 67 20.17 6.25 -15.55
N PHE A 68 20.67 7.42 -15.15
CA PHE A 68 21.02 7.68 -13.75
C PHE A 68 19.79 7.84 -12.86
N ALA A 69 18.71 8.42 -13.39
CA ALA A 69 17.43 8.52 -12.69
C ALA A 69 16.73 7.16 -12.57
N LEU A 70 16.91 6.28 -13.56
CA LEU A 70 16.47 4.88 -13.53
C LEU A 70 17.13 4.09 -12.40
N LEU A 71 18.44 4.25 -12.21
CA LEU A 71 19.16 3.59 -11.11
C LEU A 71 18.66 4.07 -9.74
N GLY A 72 18.43 5.38 -9.60
CA GLY A 72 17.84 5.95 -8.39
C GLY A 72 16.40 5.48 -8.14
N ALA A 73 15.60 5.30 -9.20
CA ALA A 73 14.26 4.74 -9.12
C ALA A 73 14.27 3.27 -8.68
N PHE A 74 15.20 2.47 -9.21
CA PHE A 74 15.37 1.07 -8.80
C PHE A 74 15.71 0.96 -7.31
N TRP A 75 16.63 1.80 -6.81
CA TRP A 75 16.98 1.80 -5.38
C TRP A 75 15.81 2.17 -4.48
N LYS A 76 14.98 3.12 -4.91
CA LYS A 76 13.75 3.50 -4.19
C LYS A 76 12.72 2.37 -4.18
N ILE A 77 12.50 1.70 -5.33
CA ILE A 77 11.61 0.53 -5.42
C ILE A 77 12.10 -0.59 -4.51
N TRP A 78 13.41 -0.89 -4.53
CA TRP A 78 13.99 -1.92 -3.67
C TRP A 78 13.82 -1.61 -2.19
N ARG A 79 14.00 -0.35 -1.77
CA ARG A 79 13.67 0.09 -0.40
C ARG A 79 12.19 -0.08 -0.08
N GLY A 80 11.31 0.29 -1.01
CA GLY A 80 9.87 0.07 -0.88
C GLY A 80 9.51 -1.40 -0.69
N VAL A 81 10.15 -2.32 -1.43
CA VAL A 81 9.95 -3.77 -1.27
C VAL A 81 10.37 -4.21 0.11
N ARG A 82 11.55 -3.79 0.59
CA ARG A 82 12.00 -4.15 1.94
C ARG A 82 11.09 -3.61 3.03
N GLN A 83 10.55 -2.40 2.87
CA GLN A 83 9.58 -1.84 3.81
C GLN A 83 8.27 -2.66 3.80
N ALA A 84 7.76 -2.98 2.61
CA ALA A 84 6.57 -3.80 2.44
C ALA A 84 6.75 -5.20 3.06
N SER A 85 7.86 -5.88 2.76
CA SER A 85 8.19 -7.18 3.35
C SER A 85 8.28 -7.12 4.87
N ALA A 86 8.85 -6.06 5.44
CA ALA A 86 8.90 -5.89 6.89
C ALA A 86 7.51 -5.71 7.52
N VAL A 87 6.63 -4.95 6.85
CA VAL A 87 5.23 -4.77 7.26
C VAL A 87 4.49 -6.11 7.20
N ILE A 88 4.58 -6.83 6.08
CA ILE A 88 3.94 -8.14 5.88
C ILE A 88 4.45 -9.15 6.92
N ALA A 89 5.75 -9.21 7.17
CA ALA A 89 6.33 -10.10 8.18
C ALA A 89 5.86 -9.77 9.61
N ARG A 90 5.58 -8.50 9.90
CA ARG A 90 5.11 -8.03 11.21
C ARG A 90 3.63 -8.28 11.42
N ILE A 91 2.80 -7.92 10.44
CA ILE A 91 1.33 -7.97 10.58
C ILE A 91 0.76 -9.32 10.15
N LYS A 92 1.50 -10.10 9.35
CA LYS A 92 1.14 -11.42 8.82
C LYS A 92 -0.29 -11.45 8.27
N PRO A 93 -0.56 -10.67 7.21
CA PRO A 93 -1.91 -10.57 6.67
C PRO A 93 -2.34 -11.89 6.04
N ASP A 94 -3.61 -12.24 6.17
CA ASP A 94 -4.23 -13.40 5.54
C ASP A 94 -4.40 -13.20 4.02
N ALA A 95 -4.54 -11.95 3.59
CA ALA A 95 -4.61 -11.56 2.19
C ALA A 95 -4.03 -10.17 1.93
N VAL A 96 -3.50 -9.98 0.72
CA VAL A 96 -3.06 -8.67 0.21
C VAL A 96 -3.86 -8.34 -1.05
N VAL A 97 -4.47 -7.16 -1.11
CA VAL A 97 -5.27 -6.71 -2.26
C VAL A 97 -4.67 -5.44 -2.85
N GLY A 98 -4.27 -5.50 -4.12
CA GLY A 98 -3.72 -4.36 -4.83
C GLY A 98 -4.77 -3.62 -5.65
N PHE A 99 -4.93 -2.33 -5.40
CA PHE A 99 -5.85 -1.45 -6.14
C PHE A 99 -5.16 -0.68 -7.28
N GLY A 100 -3.84 -0.80 -7.40
CA GLY A 100 -3.04 -0.10 -8.40
C GLY A 100 -2.36 1.17 -7.88
N GLY A 101 -1.46 1.69 -8.72
CA GLY A 101 -0.51 2.74 -8.37
C GLY A 101 0.90 2.20 -8.10
N TYR A 102 1.93 3.01 -8.32
CA TYR A 102 3.34 2.63 -8.08
C TYR A 102 3.63 2.05 -6.67
N PRO A 103 2.91 2.45 -5.59
CA PRO A 103 3.09 1.86 -4.26
C PRO A 103 2.55 0.42 -4.10
N THR A 104 1.81 -0.13 -5.07
CA THR A 104 1.22 -1.48 -4.94
C THR A 104 2.14 -2.60 -5.41
N LEU A 105 3.14 -2.29 -6.23
CA LEU A 105 4.13 -3.26 -6.69
C LEU A 105 4.93 -3.87 -5.52
N PRO A 106 5.46 -3.09 -4.56
CA PRO A 106 6.24 -3.66 -3.48
C PRO A 106 5.44 -4.62 -2.57
N PRO A 107 4.22 -4.28 -2.08
CA PRO A 107 3.42 -5.20 -1.28
C PRO A 107 2.93 -6.44 -2.01
N LEU A 108 2.69 -6.38 -3.32
CA LEU A 108 2.25 -7.56 -4.09
C LEU A 108 3.39 -8.54 -4.38
N TYR A 109 4.63 -8.06 -4.41
CA TYR A 109 5.81 -8.88 -4.68
C TYR A 109 6.45 -9.46 -3.41
N ALA A 110 6.33 -8.74 -2.30
CA ALA A 110 6.95 -9.02 -1.01
C ALA A 110 6.36 -10.24 -0.28
#